data_AF-A0AAD5TXH0-F1
#
_entry.id   AF-A0AAD5TXH0-F1
#
_cell.length_a   1.000
_cell.length_b   1.000
_cell.length_c   1.000
_cell.angle_alpha   90.00
_cell.angle_beta   90.00
_cell.angle_gamma   90.00
#
_symmetry.space_group_name_H-M   'P 1'
#
loop_
_entity.id
_entity.type
_entity.pdbx_description
1 polymer ?
#
loop_
_entity_poly.entity_id
_entity_poly.type
_entity_poly.pdbx_seq_one_letter_code
_entity_poly.pdbx_strand_id
1 'polypeptide(L)'
;ATDKIREFLLKKIETLKTPNTNISIIQQSIFLKYKELFWFILERYSEAATEIKINYVNTVATYYFSSFEKYLKSTQKLQMIIADKLDLIGCEENAKRGGLFASKINLKDKSNVFTLGERIQVLTNADAGIILGHIAEEQNIKYPYEAIFKSVNRLLIDNSSSEYTFTAYFFCSPKLNNKVNQSNLNNTTSTDLNLANLIFLEIFDSTIK
;
A
#
# COMPACT_ATOMS: atom_id res chain seq x y z
N ALA A 1 -19.45 28.18 15.42
CA ALA A 1 -19.02 27.93 14.02
C ALA A 1 -18.03 26.78 13.95
N THR A 2 -16.97 26.81 14.78
CA THR A 2 -15.95 25.75 14.92
C THR A 2 -16.55 24.36 15.19
N ASP A 3 -17.54 24.24 16.09
CA ASP A 3 -18.19 22.95 16.37
C ASP A 3 -18.91 22.35 15.14
N LYS A 4 -19.60 23.18 14.36
CA LYS A 4 -20.29 22.73 13.13
C LYS A 4 -19.29 22.22 12.08
N ILE A 5 -18.12 22.88 11.97
CA ILE A 5 -17.07 22.44 11.06
C ILE A 5 -16.44 21.14 11.56
N ARG A 6 -16.21 21.00 12.87
CA ARG A 6 -15.71 19.77 13.50
C ARG A 6 -16.63 18.60 13.20
N GLU A 7 -17.92 18.76 13.51
CA GLU A 7 -18.94 17.74 13.26
C GLU A 7 -19.02 17.37 11.77
N PHE A 8 -18.96 18.36 10.88
CA PHE A 8 -18.94 18.12 9.44
C PHE A 8 -17.73 17.27 9.01
N LEU A 9 -16.51 17.61 9.46
CA LEU A 9 -15.29 16.88 9.08
C LEU A 9 -15.26 15.47 9.68
N LEU A 10 -15.66 15.29 10.94
CA LEU A 10 -15.77 13.97 11.56
C LEU A 10 -16.78 13.08 10.83
N LYS A 11 -17.95 13.62 10.47
CA LYS A 11 -18.94 12.91 9.67
C LYS A 11 -18.41 12.51 8.29
N LYS A 12 -17.56 13.34 7.67
CA LYS A 12 -16.89 12.96 6.41
C LYS A 12 -15.84 11.86 6.62
N ILE A 13 -15.12 11.86 7.74
CA ILE A 13 -14.19 10.76 8.07
C ILE A 13 -14.96 9.45 8.24
N GLU A 14 -16.15 9.47 8.84
CA GLU A 14 -16.98 8.26 8.95
C GLU A 14 -17.36 7.68 7.59
N THR A 15 -17.56 8.50 6.56
CA THR A 15 -17.84 8.00 5.20
C THR A 15 -16.68 7.21 4.59
N LEU A 16 -15.44 7.40 5.07
CA LEU A 16 -14.29 6.60 4.64
C LEU A 16 -14.36 5.14 5.10
N LYS A 17 -15.16 4.86 6.13
CA LYS A 17 -15.36 3.50 6.67
C LYS A 17 -16.33 2.67 5.82
N THR A 18 -17.03 3.28 4.87
CA THR A 18 -18.00 2.58 4.03
C THR A 18 -17.29 1.53 3.16
N PRO A 19 -17.81 0.29 3.06
CA PRO A 19 -17.18 -0.76 2.26
C PRO A 19 -17.11 -0.38 0.78
N ASN A 20 -16.08 -0.86 0.08
CA ASN A 20 -15.81 -0.58 -1.35
C ASN A 20 -15.57 0.90 -1.68
N THR A 21 -15.28 1.73 -0.67
CA THR A 21 -14.92 3.13 -0.88
C THR A 21 -13.53 3.23 -1.47
N ASN A 22 -13.39 3.99 -2.55
CA ASN A 22 -12.08 4.47 -3.00
C ASN A 22 -11.75 5.73 -2.20
N ILE A 23 -10.89 5.58 -1.19
CA ILE A 23 -10.52 6.67 -0.29
C ILE A 23 -9.89 7.85 -1.06
N SER A 24 -9.08 7.59 -2.09
CA SER A 24 -8.46 8.64 -2.90
C SER A 24 -9.49 9.53 -3.59
N ILE A 25 -10.62 8.99 -4.04
CA ILE A 25 -11.70 9.79 -4.63
C ILE A 25 -12.30 10.73 -3.59
N ILE A 26 -12.59 10.25 -2.38
CA ILE A 26 -13.19 11.07 -1.32
C ILE A 26 -12.21 12.15 -0.84
N GLN A 27 -10.93 11.78 -0.67
CA GLN A 27 -9.85 12.70 -0.34
C GLN A 27 -9.78 13.86 -1.35
N GLN A 28 -9.76 13.55 -2.65
CA GLN A 28 -9.63 14.56 -3.70
C GLN A 28 -10.90 15.40 -3.89
N SER A 29 -12.07 14.76 -3.94
CA SER A 29 -13.33 15.44 -4.28
C SER A 29 -13.97 16.19 -3.10
N ILE A 30 -13.74 15.73 -1.87
CA ILE A 30 -14.38 16.30 -0.67
C ILE A 30 -13.33 16.98 0.20
N PHE A 31 -12.38 16.24 0.77
CA PHE A 31 -11.50 16.80 1.80
C PHE A 31 -10.65 17.96 1.26
N LEU A 32 -10.01 17.82 0.10
CA LEU A 32 -9.21 18.90 -0.48
C LEU A 32 -10.03 20.15 -0.80
N LYS A 33 -11.31 20.01 -1.19
CA LYS A 33 -12.21 21.15 -1.43
C LYS A 33 -12.48 21.94 -0.14
N TYR A 34 -12.49 21.27 1.01
CA TYR A 34 -12.80 21.85 2.32
C TYR A 34 -11.55 22.04 3.20
N LYS A 35 -10.33 21.97 2.65
CA LYS A 35 -9.08 22.10 3.42
C LYS A 35 -8.98 23.40 4.23
N GLU A 36 -9.50 24.51 3.69
CA GLU A 36 -9.49 25.80 4.38
C GLU A 36 -10.33 25.77 5.68
N LEU A 37 -11.36 24.92 5.74
CA LEU A 37 -12.15 24.73 6.96
C LEU A 37 -11.32 24.05 8.06
N PHE A 38 -10.50 23.06 7.69
CA PHE A 38 -9.59 22.41 8.63
C PHE A 38 -8.53 23.40 9.13
N TRP A 39 -7.94 24.20 8.23
CA TRP A 39 -6.96 25.23 8.61
C TRP A 39 -7.55 26.31 9.51
N PHE A 40 -8.82 26.68 9.30
CA PHE A 40 -9.51 27.60 10.19
C PHE A 40 -9.69 27.03 11.61
N ILE A 41 -10.05 25.73 11.74
CA ILE A 41 -10.09 25.07 13.04
C ILE A 41 -8.70 25.04 13.66
N LEU A 42 -7.66 24.70 12.89
CA LEU A 42 -6.30 24.60 13.39
C LEU A 42 -5.79 25.90 14.03
N GLU A 43 -6.14 27.06 13.47
CA GLU A 43 -5.75 28.37 14.01
C GLU A 43 -6.56 28.81 15.25
N ARG A 44 -7.81 28.34 15.39
CA ARG A 44 -8.75 28.85 16.42
C ARG A 44 -9.01 27.86 17.55
N TYR A 45 -8.90 26.57 17.27
CA TYR A 45 -9.18 25.49 18.21
C TYR A 45 -8.33 24.24 17.87
N SER A 46 -7.08 24.26 18.33
CA SER A 46 -6.07 23.22 18.05
C SER A 46 -6.44 21.83 18.58
N GLU A 47 -7.21 21.76 19.67
CA GLU A 47 -7.68 20.50 20.25
C GLU A 47 -8.62 19.75 19.28
N ALA A 48 -9.63 20.43 18.73
CA ALA A 48 -10.50 19.81 17.70
C ALA A 48 -9.74 19.45 16.42
N ALA A 49 -8.76 20.25 16.01
CA ALA A 49 -7.94 19.91 14.84
C ALA A 49 -7.15 18.61 15.10
N THR A 50 -6.62 18.43 16.31
CA THR A 50 -5.90 17.23 16.73
C THR A 50 -6.82 16.02 16.76
N GLU A 51 -8.03 16.17 17.31
CA GLU A 51 -9.06 15.12 17.30
C GLU A 51 -9.39 14.65 15.88
N ILE A 52 -9.66 15.59 14.97
CA ILE A 52 -9.96 15.30 13.56
C ILE A 52 -8.78 14.55 12.90
N LYS A 53 -7.55 15.01 13.14
CA LYS A 53 -6.34 14.37 12.60
C LYS A 53 -6.17 12.94 13.11
N ILE A 54 -6.31 12.70 14.41
CA ILE A 54 -6.18 11.37 15.01
C ILE A 54 -7.28 10.44 14.47
N ASN A 55 -8.53 10.91 14.41
CA ASN A 55 -9.64 10.11 13.91
C ASN A 55 -9.45 9.73 12.42
N TYR A 56 -8.97 10.68 11.61
CA TYR A 56 -8.61 10.45 10.23
C TYR A 56 -7.52 9.38 10.10
N VAL A 57 -6.39 9.54 10.80
CA VAL A 57 -5.24 8.61 10.74
C VAL A 57 -5.68 7.20 11.13
N ASN A 58 -6.42 7.04 12.23
CA ASN A 58 -6.88 5.74 12.68
C ASN A 58 -7.83 5.08 11.66
N THR A 59 -8.74 5.86 11.08
CA THR A 59 -9.69 5.36 10.08
C THR A 59 -8.99 4.90 8.81
N VAL A 60 -8.08 5.72 8.29
CA VAL A 60 -7.36 5.43 7.05
C VAL A 60 -6.32 4.32 7.22
N ALA A 61 -5.63 4.26 8.37
CA ALA A 61 -4.73 3.17 8.70
C ALA A 61 -5.46 1.82 8.74
N THR A 62 -6.62 1.77 9.40
CA THR A 62 -7.47 0.56 9.43
C THR A 62 -7.91 0.16 8.03
N TYR A 63 -8.36 1.13 7.22
CA TYR A 63 -8.76 0.86 5.83
C TYR A 63 -7.63 0.26 5.00
N TYR A 64 -6.44 0.88 5.00
CA TYR A 64 -5.33 0.40 4.19
C TYR A 64 -4.85 -0.97 4.66
N PHE A 65 -4.80 -1.20 5.98
CA PHE A 65 -4.46 -2.51 6.54
C PHE A 65 -5.41 -3.60 6.03
N SER A 66 -6.73 -3.42 6.20
CA SER A 66 -7.73 -4.40 5.75
C SER A 66 -7.72 -4.59 4.23
N SER A 67 -7.54 -3.50 3.47
CA SER A 67 -7.49 -3.55 2.00
C SER A 67 -6.27 -4.31 1.52
N PHE A 68 -5.11 -4.06 2.12
CA PHE A 68 -3.86 -4.71 1.76
C PHE A 68 -3.85 -6.19 2.18
N GLU A 69 -4.37 -6.51 3.36
CA GLU A 69 -4.53 -7.91 3.81
C GLU A 69 -5.44 -8.69 2.85
N LYS A 70 -6.56 -8.10 2.41
CA LYS A 70 -7.45 -8.70 1.40
C LYS A 70 -6.72 -8.92 0.07
N TYR A 71 -5.95 -7.92 -0.36
CA TYR A 71 -5.20 -7.98 -1.61
C TYR A 71 -4.12 -9.08 -1.59
N LEU A 72 -3.33 -9.16 -0.51
CA LEU A 72 -2.34 -10.22 -0.30
C LEU A 72 -2.97 -11.61 -0.36
N LYS A 73 -4.07 -11.83 0.38
CA LYS A 73 -4.76 -13.12 0.40
C LYS A 73 -5.31 -13.53 -0.97
N SER A 74 -5.83 -12.59 -1.76
CA SER A 74 -6.32 -12.88 -3.12
C SER A 74 -5.17 -13.19 -4.07
N THR A 75 -4.12 -12.37 -4.09
CA THR A 75 -2.98 -12.56 -5.00
C THR A 75 -2.17 -13.81 -4.68
N GLN A 76 -2.04 -14.19 -3.41
CA GLN A 76 -1.35 -15.43 -3.02
C GLN A 76 -2.01 -16.69 -3.58
N LYS A 77 -3.35 -16.71 -3.76
CA LYS A 77 -4.06 -17.82 -4.40
C LYS A 77 -3.74 -17.96 -5.89
N LEU A 78 -3.25 -16.90 -6.50
CA LEU A 78 -2.88 -16.86 -7.92
C LEU A 78 -1.44 -17.33 -8.16
N GLN A 79 -0.71 -17.72 -7.12
CA GLN A 79 0.66 -18.16 -7.27
C GLN A 79 0.77 -19.47 -8.06
N MET A 80 1.71 -19.52 -9.00
CA MET A 80 2.15 -20.75 -9.66
C MET A 80 2.81 -21.70 -8.65
N ILE A 81 2.88 -22.99 -9.00
CA ILE A 81 3.56 -24.00 -8.19
C ILE A 81 5.03 -23.61 -7.99
N ILE A 82 5.50 -23.71 -6.75
CA ILE A 82 6.90 -23.45 -6.36
C ILE A 82 7.62 -24.78 -6.26
N ALA A 83 8.92 -24.79 -6.59
CA ALA A 83 9.74 -25.99 -6.48
C ALA A 83 9.81 -26.46 -5.03
N ASP A 84 9.64 -27.76 -4.84
CA ASP A 84 9.82 -28.41 -3.55
C ASP A 84 11.16 -29.18 -3.48
N LYS A 85 11.48 -29.74 -2.30
CA LYS A 85 12.70 -30.52 -2.10
C LYS A 85 12.75 -31.79 -2.96
N LEU A 86 11.63 -32.20 -3.55
CA LEU A 86 11.52 -33.36 -4.44
C LEU A 86 11.69 -32.96 -5.92
N ASP A 87 11.87 -31.68 -6.24
CA ASP A 87 12.19 -31.17 -7.57
C ASP A 87 13.72 -31.10 -7.75
N LEU A 88 14.39 -32.24 -7.60
CA LEU A 88 15.83 -32.34 -7.89
C LEU A 88 16.07 -32.44 -9.40
N ILE A 89 16.95 -31.58 -9.91
CA ILE A 89 17.51 -31.70 -11.26
C ILE A 89 18.47 -32.90 -11.26
N GLY A 90 18.23 -33.88 -12.14
CA GLY A 90 19.10 -35.06 -12.27
C GLY A 90 18.69 -36.28 -11.43
N CYS A 91 17.40 -36.46 -11.13
CA CYS A 91 16.93 -37.74 -10.59
C CYS A 91 17.01 -38.83 -11.67
N GLU A 92 17.55 -39.99 -11.30
CA GLU A 92 17.56 -41.18 -12.15
C GLU A 92 16.10 -41.60 -12.45
N GLU A 93 15.74 -41.77 -13.72
CA GLU A 93 14.36 -42.05 -14.19
C GLU A 93 13.73 -43.30 -13.52
N ASN A 94 14.56 -44.15 -12.93
CA ASN A 94 14.21 -45.40 -12.26
C ASN A 94 14.46 -45.42 -10.74
N ALA A 95 14.65 -44.26 -10.09
CA ALA A 95 14.80 -44.19 -8.63
C ALA A 95 13.49 -44.58 -7.91
N LYS A 96 13.20 -45.88 -7.84
CA LYS A 96 12.19 -46.46 -6.97
C LYS A 96 12.65 -46.23 -5.54
N ARG A 97 12.09 -45.23 -4.85
CA ARG A 97 12.14 -45.23 -3.38
C ARG A 97 11.33 -46.43 -2.90
N GLY A 98 12.04 -47.46 -2.46
CA GLY A 98 11.47 -48.66 -1.86
C GLY A 98 10.64 -48.32 -0.63
N GLY A 99 9.40 -48.80 -0.60
CA GLY A 99 8.48 -48.70 0.53
C GLY A 99 7.06 -49.04 0.08
N LEU A 100 6.38 -49.88 0.86
CA LEU A 100 5.03 -50.42 0.60
C LEU A 100 3.90 -49.35 0.54
N PHE A 101 4.23 -48.06 0.59
CA PHE A 101 3.33 -46.91 0.51
C PHE A 101 3.83 -45.79 -0.42
N ALA A 102 4.76 -46.08 -1.35
CA ALA A 102 5.25 -45.07 -2.29
C ALA A 102 4.19 -44.77 -3.37
N SER A 103 3.51 -43.63 -3.25
CA SER A 103 2.66 -43.06 -4.29
C SER A 103 3.48 -42.75 -5.55
N LYS A 104 2.93 -43.01 -6.74
CA LYS A 104 3.58 -42.70 -8.02
C LYS A 104 3.90 -41.21 -8.07
N ILE A 105 5.17 -40.87 -8.23
CA ILE A 105 5.60 -39.49 -8.48
C ILE A 105 5.10 -39.11 -9.87
N ASN A 106 4.22 -38.10 -9.95
CA ASN A 106 3.82 -37.51 -11.24
C ASN A 106 4.93 -36.57 -11.70
N LEU A 107 5.83 -37.06 -12.58
CA LEU A 107 6.95 -36.27 -13.11
C LEU A 107 6.53 -35.18 -14.12
N LYS A 108 5.28 -35.18 -14.61
CA LYS A 108 4.84 -34.29 -15.71
C LYS A 108 4.90 -32.79 -15.38
N ASP A 109 4.72 -32.40 -14.12
CA ASP A 109 4.81 -30.98 -13.71
C ASP A 109 6.21 -30.55 -13.23
N LYS A 110 7.15 -31.49 -13.07
CA LYS A 110 8.46 -31.22 -12.45
C LYS A 110 9.47 -30.53 -13.38
N SER A 111 9.33 -30.70 -14.70
CA SER A 111 10.27 -30.11 -15.67
C SER A 111 10.07 -28.59 -15.86
N ASN A 112 8.93 -28.05 -15.44
CA ASN A 112 8.57 -26.65 -15.71
C ASN A 112 8.80 -25.68 -14.54
N VAL A 113 9.07 -26.17 -13.33
CA VAL A 113 9.13 -25.30 -12.13
C VAL A 113 10.36 -24.39 -12.13
N PHE A 114 11.46 -24.84 -12.73
CA PHE A 114 12.68 -24.05 -12.91
C PHE A 114 12.75 -23.31 -14.25
N THR A 115 11.78 -23.51 -15.14
CA THR A 115 11.76 -22.84 -16.44
C THR A 115 11.58 -21.34 -16.25
N LEU A 116 12.50 -20.54 -16.79
CA LEU A 116 12.43 -19.10 -16.71
C LEU A 116 11.39 -18.53 -17.67
N GLY A 117 11.25 -19.07 -18.88
CA GLY A 117 10.26 -18.62 -19.87
C GLY A 117 10.20 -17.09 -19.98
N GLU A 118 9.00 -16.54 -19.89
CA GLU A 118 8.76 -15.10 -19.97
C GLU A 118 8.88 -14.36 -18.61
N ARG A 119 9.44 -14.98 -17.57
CA ARG A 119 9.58 -14.36 -16.23
C ARG A 119 10.46 -13.11 -16.26
N ILE A 120 11.39 -13.02 -17.22
CA ILE A 120 12.18 -11.81 -17.47
C ILE A 120 11.31 -10.58 -17.77
N GLN A 121 10.12 -10.78 -18.35
CA GLN A 121 9.18 -9.71 -18.64
C GLN A 121 8.68 -9.00 -17.39
N VAL A 122 8.70 -9.65 -16.22
CA VAL A 122 8.35 -9.01 -14.94
C VAL A 122 9.32 -7.86 -14.63
N LEU A 123 10.58 -7.98 -15.03
CA LEU A 123 11.60 -6.94 -14.84
C LEU A 123 11.59 -5.92 -15.97
N THR A 124 11.47 -6.37 -17.23
CA THR A 124 11.57 -5.48 -18.40
C THR A 124 10.30 -4.68 -18.66
N ASN A 125 9.13 -5.18 -18.28
CA ASN A 125 7.88 -4.43 -18.39
C ASN A 125 7.68 -3.52 -17.18
N ALA A 126 8.08 -2.26 -17.29
CA ALA A 126 7.99 -1.28 -16.22
C ALA A 126 6.54 -1.03 -15.74
N ASP A 127 5.55 -1.12 -16.64
CA ASP A 127 4.19 -0.62 -16.42
C ASP A 127 3.11 -1.71 -16.43
N ALA A 128 3.43 -2.92 -15.98
CA ALA A 128 2.48 -4.04 -15.92
C ALA A 128 1.25 -3.81 -14.99
N GLY A 129 1.19 -2.68 -14.27
CA GLY A 129 0.10 -2.34 -13.36
C GLY A 129 0.00 -3.27 -12.15
N ILE A 130 -1.16 -3.26 -11.50
CA ILE A 130 -1.48 -4.18 -10.40
C ILE A 130 -2.32 -5.36 -10.91
N ILE A 131 -2.08 -6.55 -10.37
CA ILE A 131 -2.89 -7.73 -10.61
C ILE A 131 -4.28 -7.50 -10.01
N LEU A 132 -5.30 -7.58 -10.86
CA LEU A 132 -6.70 -7.51 -10.46
C LEU A 132 -7.19 -8.92 -10.14
N GLY A 133 -7.28 -9.24 -8.84
CA GLY A 133 -7.59 -10.58 -8.34
C GLY A 133 -8.82 -11.21 -9.00
N HIS A 134 -9.93 -10.48 -9.11
CA HIS A 134 -11.17 -10.99 -9.72
C HIS A 134 -10.99 -11.40 -11.19
N ILE A 135 -10.26 -10.62 -12.00
CA ILE A 135 -10.01 -10.92 -13.42
C ILE A 135 -9.12 -12.16 -13.53
N ALA A 136 -8.07 -12.22 -12.72
CA ALA A 136 -7.15 -13.35 -12.72
C ALA A 136 -7.82 -14.66 -12.28
N GLU A 137 -8.71 -14.59 -11.28
CA GLU A 137 -9.52 -15.73 -10.83
C GLU A 137 -10.48 -16.20 -11.91
N GLU A 138 -11.20 -15.28 -12.58
CA GLU A 138 -12.13 -15.60 -13.67
C GLU A 138 -11.43 -16.25 -14.87
N GLN A 139 -10.24 -15.74 -15.23
CA GLN A 139 -9.44 -16.24 -16.34
C GLN A 139 -8.55 -17.44 -15.96
N ASN A 140 -8.59 -17.90 -14.71
CA ASN A 140 -7.71 -18.95 -14.16
C ASN A 140 -6.22 -18.69 -14.40
N ILE A 141 -5.80 -17.43 -14.41
CA ILE A 141 -4.41 -17.04 -14.62
C ILE A 141 -3.63 -17.27 -13.32
N LYS A 142 -2.47 -17.93 -13.46
CA LYS A 142 -1.48 -18.05 -12.39
C LYS A 142 -0.26 -17.18 -12.71
N TYR A 143 0.35 -16.64 -11.68
CA TYR A 143 1.50 -15.75 -11.78
C TYR A 143 2.72 -16.35 -11.08
N PRO A 144 3.93 -16.12 -11.63
CA PRO A 144 5.14 -16.40 -10.88
C PRO A 144 5.24 -15.48 -9.67
N TYR A 145 5.99 -15.89 -8.65
CA TYR A 145 6.05 -15.19 -7.37
C TYR A 145 6.51 -13.73 -7.53
N GLU A 146 7.51 -13.47 -8.36
CA GLU A 146 8.03 -12.12 -8.58
C GLU A 146 6.99 -11.16 -9.19
N ALA A 147 6.03 -11.65 -9.99
CA ALA A 147 4.95 -10.82 -10.52
C ALA A 147 3.97 -10.42 -9.40
N ILE A 148 3.64 -11.37 -8.52
CA ILE A 148 2.82 -11.10 -7.31
C ILE A 148 3.55 -10.10 -6.41
N PHE A 149 4.83 -10.35 -6.12
CA PHE A 149 5.65 -9.48 -5.30
C PHE A 149 5.73 -8.06 -5.88
N LYS A 150 6.00 -7.92 -7.18
CA LYS A 150 6.03 -6.63 -7.87
C LYS A 150 4.68 -5.91 -7.77
N SER A 151 3.58 -6.62 -7.99
CA SER A 151 2.23 -6.07 -7.92
C SER A 151 1.85 -5.57 -6.52
N VAL A 152 2.19 -6.35 -5.48
CA VAL A 152 1.98 -5.97 -4.06
C VAL A 152 2.76 -4.72 -3.70
N ASN A 153 4.04 -4.65 -4.07
CA ASN A 153 4.86 -3.47 -3.82
C ASN A 153 4.37 -2.26 -4.61
N ARG A 154 3.92 -2.44 -5.85
CA ARG A 154 3.37 -1.35 -6.66
C ARG A 154 2.13 -0.75 -6.01
N LEU A 155 1.19 -1.59 -5.58
CA LEU A 155 -0.02 -1.14 -4.87
C LEU A 155 0.32 -0.38 -3.59
N LEU A 156 1.31 -0.86 -2.83
CA LEU A 156 1.78 -0.19 -1.61
C LEU A 156 2.32 1.21 -1.94
N ILE A 157 3.24 1.31 -2.90
CA ILE A 157 3.88 2.57 -3.28
C ILE A 157 2.85 3.57 -3.81
N ASP A 158 1.93 3.13 -4.68
CA ASP A 158 0.89 3.99 -5.26
C ASP A 158 -0.03 4.55 -4.16
N ASN A 159 -0.47 3.71 -3.23
CA ASN A 159 -1.31 4.13 -2.10
C ASN A 159 -0.56 5.05 -1.13
N SER A 160 0.68 4.70 -0.77
CA SER A 160 1.51 5.52 0.12
C SER A 160 1.80 6.89 -0.48
N SER A 161 2.08 6.96 -1.78
CA SER A 161 2.34 8.22 -2.49
C SER A 161 1.09 9.10 -2.56
N SER A 162 -0.06 8.49 -2.86
CA SER A 162 -1.36 9.17 -2.86
C SER A 162 -1.70 9.73 -1.47
N GLU A 163 -1.53 8.92 -0.42
CA GLU A 163 -1.78 9.32 0.97
C GLU A 163 -0.84 10.43 1.44
N TYR A 164 0.46 10.32 1.14
CA TYR A 164 1.43 11.35 1.45
C TYR A 164 1.05 12.69 0.80
N THR A 165 0.71 12.64 -0.49
CA THR A 165 0.30 13.84 -1.24
C THR A 165 -0.95 14.46 -0.61
N PHE A 166 -1.96 13.66 -0.31
CA PHE A 166 -3.19 14.15 0.33
C PHE A 166 -2.89 14.78 1.71
N THR A 167 -2.16 14.06 2.57
CA THR A 167 -1.90 14.51 3.94
C THR A 167 -1.07 15.78 3.95
N ALA A 168 -0.08 15.91 3.07
CA ALA A 168 0.68 17.13 2.88
C ALA A 168 -0.24 18.30 2.48
N TYR A 169 -1.13 18.13 1.50
CA TYR A 169 -2.01 19.21 1.06
C TYR A 169 -3.13 19.57 2.05
N PHE A 170 -3.65 18.60 2.80
CA PHE A 170 -4.78 18.82 3.70
C PHE A 170 -4.33 19.26 5.10
N PHE A 171 -3.34 18.60 5.69
CA PHE A 171 -2.93 18.87 7.07
C PHE A 171 -1.82 19.92 7.19
N CYS A 172 -0.97 20.11 6.17
CA CYS A 172 0.06 21.15 6.21
C CYS A 172 -0.46 22.44 5.57
N SER A 173 -0.75 23.45 6.39
CA SER A 173 -1.08 24.77 5.88
C SER A 173 0.18 25.57 5.55
N PRO A 174 0.35 26.08 4.31
CA PRO A 174 1.46 26.96 3.96
C PRO A 174 1.51 28.23 4.83
N LYS A 175 0.34 28.71 5.26
CA LYS A 175 0.21 29.90 6.12
C LYS A 175 0.76 29.66 7.53
N LEU A 176 0.62 28.44 8.05
CA LEU A 176 1.12 28.07 9.37
C LEU A 176 2.62 27.77 9.33
N ASN A 177 3.12 27.14 8.26
CA ASN A 177 4.56 26.93 8.05
C ASN A 177 5.33 28.26 8.05
N ASN A 178 4.76 29.31 7.46
CA ASN A 178 5.39 30.64 7.46
C ASN A 178 5.38 31.32 8.85
N LYS A 179 4.33 31.13 9.67
CA LYS A 179 4.31 31.61 11.06
C LYS A 179 5.34 30.88 11.92
N VAL A 180 5.43 29.56 11.77
CA VAL A 180 6.41 28.71 12.46
C VAL A 180 7.83 29.09 12.04
N ASN A 181 8.10 29.30 10.75
CA ASN A 181 9.41 29.73 10.27
C ASN A 181 9.81 31.14 10.75
N GLN A 182 8.85 32.05 10.97
CA GLN A 182 9.12 33.37 11.57
C GLN A 182 9.36 33.29 13.09
N SER A 183 8.71 32.37 13.82
CA SER A 183 9.00 32.13 15.24
C SER A 183 10.24 31.26 15.48
N ASN A 184 10.65 30.45 14.50
CA ASN A 184 11.73 29.47 14.59
C ASN A 184 13.14 30.04 14.34
N LEU A 185 13.31 31.36 14.15
CA LEU A 185 14.64 31.95 14.30
C LEU A 185 15.17 31.87 15.74
N ASN A 186 14.32 31.53 16.73
CA ASN A 186 14.72 31.64 18.13
C ASN A 186 14.68 30.35 18.96
N ASN A 187 14.16 29.21 18.51
CA ASN A 187 14.24 27.97 19.31
C ASN A 187 14.18 26.69 18.45
N THR A 188 15.24 25.90 18.54
CA THR A 188 15.36 24.52 18.03
C THR A 188 14.46 23.58 18.82
N THR A 189 13.31 23.20 18.26
CA THR A 189 12.63 21.90 18.52
C THR A 189 11.41 21.76 17.61
N SER A 190 11.55 21.03 16.50
CA SER A 190 10.40 20.48 15.77
C SER A 190 10.81 19.24 14.98
N THR A 191 10.86 18.10 15.66
CA THR A 191 11.19 16.78 15.08
C THR A 191 10.07 16.22 14.20
N ASP A 192 8.81 16.65 14.38
CA ASP A 192 7.68 15.89 13.82
C ASP A 192 7.26 16.30 12.39
N LEU A 193 7.57 17.52 11.94
CA LEU A 193 7.28 17.98 10.58
C LEU A 193 8.41 17.65 9.59
N ASN A 194 9.65 17.55 10.09
CA ASN A 194 10.78 17.08 9.29
C ASN A 194 10.75 15.57 9.10
N LEU A 195 10.25 14.79 10.06
CA LEU A 195 10.27 13.33 9.98
C LEU A 195 9.48 12.78 8.78
N ALA A 196 8.31 13.34 8.44
CA ALA A 196 7.53 12.87 7.30
C ALA A 196 8.21 13.13 5.94
N ASN A 197 8.91 14.27 5.82
CA ASN A 197 9.72 14.56 4.65
C ASN A 197 11.01 13.73 4.63
N LEU A 198 11.62 13.50 5.80
CA LEU A 198 12.82 12.67 5.95
C LEU A 198 12.53 11.20 5.63
N ILE A 199 11.41 10.62 6.08
CA ILE A 199 11.08 9.22 5.82
C ILE A 199 10.95 8.96 4.31
N PHE A 200 10.26 9.83 3.57
CA PHE A 200 10.12 9.66 2.12
C PHE A 200 11.44 9.94 1.38
N LEU A 201 12.20 10.96 1.77
CA LEU A 201 13.50 11.24 1.15
C LEU A 201 14.52 10.13 1.44
N GLU A 202 14.65 9.69 2.69
CA GLU A 202 15.65 8.70 3.12
C GLU A 202 15.39 7.31 2.54
N ILE A 203 14.12 6.90 2.43
CA ILE A 203 13.74 5.59 1.87
C ILE A 203 13.81 5.58 0.34
N PHE A 204 13.39 6.66 -0.35
CA PHE A 204 13.31 6.65 -1.81
C PHE A 204 14.58 7.16 -2.52
N ASP A 205 15.34 8.12 -1.99
CA ASP A 205 16.60 8.56 -2.65
C ASP A 205 17.68 7.48 -2.59
N SER A 206 17.69 6.67 -1.53
CA SER A 206 18.61 5.53 -1.42
C SER A 206 18.30 4.41 -2.42
N THR A 207 17.07 4.38 -2.95
CA THR A 207 16.61 3.38 -3.92
C THR A 207 16.74 3.86 -5.38
N ILE A 208 17.05 5.14 -5.61
CA ILE A 208 17.18 5.76 -6.95
C ILE A 208 18.66 5.98 -7.36
N LYS A 209 19.63 5.53 -6.56
CA LYS A 209 21.06 5.52 -6.93
C LYS A 209 21.53 4.18 -7.45
#